data_AF-A0A3D4MDX3-F1
#
_entry.id   AF-A0A3D4MDX3-F1
#
_cell.length_a   1.000
_cell.length_b   1.000
_cell.length_c   1.000
_cell.angle_alpha   90.00
_cell.angle_beta   90.00
_cell.angle_gamma   90.00
#
_symmetry.space_group_name_H-M   'P 1'
#
loop_
_entity.id
_entity.type
_entity.pdbx_description
1 polymer ?
#
loop_
_entity_poly.entity_id
_entity_poly.type
_entity_poly.pdbx_seq_one_letter_code
_entity_poly.pdbx_strand_id
1 'polypeptide(L)'
;MKRFAKAAAKVIVTVLAVATLTYGGYLTTHYAGQGAPLTAGETAMVESVFGDEIDAGKIRKHFRETSLAYRLAPQTVTGMVLPPLSHIDFYGERGRSEDFSKDEARMASLFMHEVTHVWQNQNWRWSLHHLDKVRLYDYTLVEGARFDSFALEQKAEMVGDYMRIWLHPKGKIQSGQTASAEDILLRDVVEARFPRAKESRLALPAPTKPTPAKPAPVKPKMPNS
;
A
#
# COMPACT_ATOMS: atom_id res chain seq x y z
N MET A 1 -31.82 -29.92 -23.76
CA MET A 1 -30.77 -28.87 -23.70
C MET A 1 -31.27 -27.55 -23.09
N LYS A 2 -32.31 -26.87 -23.63
CA LYS A 2 -32.78 -25.55 -23.10
C LYS A 2 -33.25 -25.55 -21.63
N ARG A 3 -33.84 -26.64 -21.12
CA ARG A 3 -34.29 -26.75 -19.71
C ARG A 3 -33.13 -26.90 -18.73
N PHE A 4 -32.07 -27.62 -19.12
CA PHE A 4 -30.84 -27.76 -18.33
C PHE A 4 -30.06 -26.45 -18.24
N ALA A 5 -29.96 -25.69 -19.35
CA ALA A 5 -29.35 -24.36 -19.34
C ALA A 5 -30.10 -23.37 -18.42
N LYS A 6 -31.45 -23.40 -18.42
CA LYS A 6 -32.26 -22.58 -17.50
C LYS A 6 -32.10 -22.98 -16.03
N ALA A 7 -31.95 -24.27 -15.73
CA ALA A 7 -31.72 -24.75 -14.38
C ALA A 7 -30.31 -24.37 -13.88
N ALA A 8 -29.27 -24.56 -14.70
CA ALA A 8 -27.91 -24.13 -14.39
C ALA A 8 -27.80 -22.62 -14.17
N ALA A 9 -28.44 -21.82 -15.04
CA ALA A 9 -28.49 -20.37 -14.88
C ALA A 9 -29.18 -19.94 -13.57
N LYS A 10 -30.30 -20.59 -13.19
CA LYS A 10 -30.96 -20.33 -11.91
C LYS A 10 -30.06 -20.65 -10.72
N VAL A 11 -29.36 -21.79 -10.75
CA VAL A 11 -28.41 -22.16 -9.68
C VAL A 11 -27.27 -21.16 -9.56
N ILE A 12 -26.67 -20.73 -10.69
CA ILE A 12 -25.61 -19.72 -10.69
C ILE A 12 -26.10 -18.40 -10.10
N VAL A 13 -27.27 -17.92 -10.54
CA VAL A 13 -27.86 -16.66 -10.03
C VAL A 13 -28.14 -16.77 -8.53
N THR A 14 -28.70 -17.89 -8.06
CA THR A 14 -28.96 -18.10 -6.64
C THR A 14 -27.67 -18.12 -5.81
N VAL A 15 -26.62 -18.81 -6.27
CA VAL A 15 -25.32 -18.85 -5.58
C VAL A 15 -24.70 -17.46 -5.50
N LEU A 16 -24.71 -16.69 -6.59
CA LEU A 16 -24.19 -15.32 -6.62
C LEU A 16 -24.99 -14.39 -5.70
N ALA A 17 -26.32 -14.51 -5.67
CA ALA A 17 -27.18 -13.71 -4.80
C ALA A 17 -26.91 -14.02 -3.32
N VAL A 18 -26.79 -15.30 -2.95
CA VAL A 18 -26.46 -15.70 -1.58
C VAL A 18 -25.08 -15.18 -1.17
N ALA A 19 -24.06 -15.37 -2.02
CA ALA A 19 -22.71 -14.87 -1.74
C ALA A 19 -22.68 -13.34 -1.55
N THR A 20 -23.42 -12.60 -2.39
CA THR A 20 -23.52 -11.14 -2.28
C THR A 20 -24.19 -10.71 -0.98
N LEU A 21 -25.28 -11.37 -0.58
CA LEU A 21 -25.96 -11.07 0.69
C LEU A 21 -25.10 -11.42 1.90
N THR A 22 -24.42 -12.57 1.88
CA THR A 22 -23.48 -12.96 2.94
C THR A 22 -22.32 -11.97 3.04
N TYR A 23 -21.76 -11.56 1.91
CA TYR A 23 -20.69 -10.56 1.88
C TYR A 23 -21.17 -9.20 2.39
N GLY A 24 -22.33 -8.72 1.92
CA GLY A 24 -22.93 -7.47 2.40
C GLY A 24 -23.17 -7.49 3.91
N GLY A 25 -23.73 -8.59 4.44
CA GLY A 25 -23.91 -8.78 5.88
C GLY A 25 -22.59 -8.74 6.64
N TYR A 26 -21.56 -9.43 6.15
CA TYR A 26 -20.20 -9.38 6.73
C TYR A 26 -19.65 -7.96 6.78
N LEU A 27 -19.75 -7.20 5.66
CA LEU A 27 -19.27 -5.82 5.61
C LEU A 27 -20.01 -4.93 6.62
N THR A 28 -21.33 -5.03 6.71
CA THR A 28 -22.12 -4.27 7.68
C THR A 28 -21.72 -4.61 9.12
N THR A 29 -21.63 -5.88 9.47
CA THR A 29 -21.33 -6.32 10.85
C THR A 29 -19.93 -5.93 11.31
N HIS A 30 -18.93 -5.92 10.41
CA HIS A 30 -17.52 -5.76 10.80
C HIS A 30 -16.91 -4.40 10.47
N TYR A 31 -17.57 -3.56 9.67
CA TYR A 31 -17.01 -2.28 9.21
C TYR A 31 -17.94 -1.09 9.37
N ALA A 32 -19.27 -1.24 9.33
CA ALA A 32 -20.16 -0.09 9.45
C ALA A 32 -19.99 0.62 10.80
N GLY A 33 -19.60 1.90 10.76
CA GLY A 33 -19.36 2.72 11.96
C GLY A 33 -18.14 2.29 12.79
N GLN A 34 -17.30 1.37 12.29
CA GLN A 34 -16.14 0.84 13.02
C GLN A 34 -14.81 1.33 12.41
N GLY A 35 -13.74 1.19 13.21
CA GLY A 35 -12.37 1.51 12.82
C GLY A 35 -11.92 2.90 13.27
N ALA A 36 -10.61 3.05 13.45
CA ALA A 36 -10.02 4.33 13.80
C ALA A 36 -9.90 5.22 12.55
N PRO A 37 -10.19 6.53 12.64
CA PRO A 37 -9.85 7.46 11.57
C PRO A 37 -8.33 7.56 11.40
N LEU A 38 -7.90 8.14 10.28
CA LEU A 38 -6.49 8.50 10.09
C LEU A 38 -6.08 9.59 11.08
N THR A 39 -4.82 9.56 11.50
CA THR A 39 -4.20 10.69 12.19
C THR A 39 -4.04 11.87 11.23
N ALA A 40 -3.74 13.07 11.74
CA ALA A 40 -3.41 14.21 10.89
C ALA A 40 -2.14 13.94 10.05
N GLY A 41 -1.15 13.24 10.61
CA GLY A 41 0.07 12.88 9.90
C GLY A 41 -0.18 11.85 8.79
N GLU A 42 -1.01 10.84 9.05
CA GLU A 42 -1.43 9.87 8.04
C GLU A 42 -2.25 10.52 6.93
N THR A 43 -3.16 11.42 7.29
CA THR A 43 -3.95 12.19 6.30
C THR A 43 -3.02 12.98 5.37
N ALA A 44 -2.06 13.72 5.93
CA ALA A 44 -1.07 14.45 5.15
C ALA A 44 -0.20 13.52 4.27
N MET A 45 0.12 12.32 4.77
CA MET A 45 0.87 11.31 4.02
C MET A 45 0.06 10.78 2.82
N VAL A 46 -1.24 10.51 2.99
CA VAL A 46 -2.14 10.14 1.89
C VAL A 46 -2.22 11.27 0.85
N GLU A 47 -2.51 12.48 1.31
CA GLU A 47 -2.67 13.66 0.46
C GLU A 47 -1.36 14.03 -0.26
N SER A 48 -0.20 13.73 0.30
CA SER A 48 1.10 14.00 -0.32
C SER A 48 1.33 13.26 -1.64
N VAL A 49 0.63 12.14 -1.87
CA VAL A 49 0.72 11.39 -3.13
C VAL A 49 -0.53 11.62 -3.97
N PHE A 50 -1.71 11.38 -3.39
CA PHE A 50 -2.95 11.31 -4.15
C PHE A 50 -3.65 12.67 -4.30
N GLY A 51 -3.32 13.65 -3.45
CA GLY A 51 -4.05 14.93 -3.37
C GLY A 51 -5.56 14.70 -3.28
N ASP A 52 -6.29 15.40 -4.15
CA ASP A 52 -7.76 15.37 -4.18
C ASP A 52 -8.33 14.14 -4.92
N GLU A 53 -7.49 13.24 -5.46
CA GLU A 53 -7.96 11.99 -6.08
C GLU A 53 -8.42 10.95 -5.05
N ILE A 54 -8.27 11.20 -3.76
CA ILE A 54 -8.74 10.31 -2.69
C ILE A 54 -9.38 11.10 -1.55
N ASP A 55 -10.50 10.61 -1.03
CA ASP A 55 -11.09 11.12 0.20
C ASP A 55 -10.50 10.37 1.39
N ALA A 56 -9.45 10.96 1.99
CA ALA A 56 -8.78 10.44 3.18
C ALA A 56 -9.72 10.41 4.41
N GLY A 57 -10.72 11.30 4.46
CA GLY A 57 -11.69 11.39 5.56
C GLY A 57 -12.60 10.17 5.65
N LYS A 58 -12.77 9.42 4.55
CA LYS A 58 -13.49 8.14 4.52
C LYS A 58 -12.66 6.95 4.98
N ILE A 59 -11.34 7.09 5.11
CA ILE A 59 -10.46 5.95 5.43
C ILE A 59 -10.61 5.55 6.89
N ARG A 60 -10.72 4.24 7.15
CA ARG A 60 -10.76 3.67 8.51
C ARG A 60 -9.75 2.54 8.67
N LYS A 61 -8.97 2.57 9.73
CA LYS A 61 -7.98 1.55 10.09
C LYS A 61 -8.55 0.58 11.11
N HIS A 62 -8.24 -0.70 10.96
CA HIS A 62 -8.57 -1.76 11.89
C HIS A 62 -7.31 -2.54 12.20
N PHE A 63 -7.10 -2.88 13.46
CA PHE A 63 -5.98 -3.73 13.88
C PHE A 63 -6.57 -5.04 14.39
N ARG A 64 -6.33 -6.14 13.66
CA ARG A 64 -6.91 -7.45 13.92
C ARG A 64 -5.79 -8.45 14.17
N GLU A 65 -6.03 -9.40 15.06
CA GLU A 65 -5.04 -10.46 15.32
C GLU A 65 -4.82 -11.37 14.12
N THR A 66 -5.86 -11.62 13.32
CA THR A 66 -5.79 -12.59 12.23
C THR A 66 -6.90 -12.41 11.18
N SER A 67 -6.69 -13.01 10.02
CA SER A 67 -7.69 -13.26 8.97
C SER A 67 -7.38 -14.59 8.28
N LEU A 68 -8.31 -15.12 7.47
CA LEU A 68 -8.03 -16.34 6.70
C LEU A 68 -6.84 -16.12 5.73
N ALA A 69 -6.80 -15.00 5.04
CA ALA A 69 -5.70 -14.64 4.14
C ALA A 69 -4.36 -14.52 4.90
N TYR A 70 -4.37 -13.87 6.07
CA TYR A 70 -3.21 -13.77 6.94
C TYR A 70 -2.71 -15.14 7.40
N ARG A 71 -3.59 -16.06 7.79
CA ARG A 71 -3.18 -17.41 8.22
C ARG A 71 -2.58 -18.23 7.07
N LEU A 72 -3.08 -18.05 5.85
CA LEU A 72 -2.60 -18.77 4.68
C LEU A 72 -1.29 -18.20 4.13
N ALA A 73 -1.04 -16.90 4.31
CA ALA A 73 0.15 -16.23 3.79
C ALA A 73 0.66 -15.11 4.72
N PRO A 74 1.09 -15.43 5.96
CA PRO A 74 1.39 -14.45 7.00
C PRO A 74 2.63 -13.59 6.72
N GLN A 75 3.50 -14.02 5.81
CA GLN A 75 4.70 -13.24 5.43
C GLN A 75 4.40 -12.21 4.33
N THR A 76 3.33 -12.39 3.55
CA THR A 76 3.01 -11.54 2.40
C THR A 76 1.73 -10.74 2.60
N VAL A 77 0.89 -11.12 3.58
CA VAL A 77 -0.32 -10.38 3.94
C VAL A 77 -0.05 -9.75 5.30
N THR A 78 0.03 -8.43 5.36
CA THR A 78 0.13 -7.67 6.63
C THR A 78 -0.90 -6.55 6.68
N GLY A 79 -1.36 -6.09 5.52
CA GLY A 79 -2.57 -5.29 5.35
C GLY A 79 -3.54 -5.95 4.37
N MET A 80 -4.79 -5.50 4.38
CA MET A 80 -5.76 -5.81 3.35
C MET A 80 -6.86 -4.74 3.29
N VAL A 81 -7.28 -4.41 2.08
CA VAL A 81 -8.48 -3.62 1.81
C VAL A 81 -9.56 -4.48 1.18
N LEU A 82 -10.76 -4.46 1.75
CA LEU A 82 -11.91 -5.16 1.18
C LEU A 82 -12.73 -4.24 0.25
N PRO A 83 -12.93 -4.62 -1.03
CA PRO A 83 -13.81 -3.92 -1.95
C PRO A 83 -15.27 -3.84 -1.45
N PRO A 84 -16.02 -2.75 -1.67
CA PRO A 84 -15.62 -1.43 -2.15
C PRO A 84 -15.32 -0.45 -1.01
N LEU A 85 -14.90 -0.94 0.17
CA LEU A 85 -14.74 -0.13 1.37
C LEU A 85 -13.48 0.74 1.30
N SER A 86 -13.50 1.84 2.06
CA SER A 86 -12.32 2.61 2.44
C SER A 86 -11.72 2.13 3.77
N HIS A 87 -11.86 0.84 4.07
CA HIS A 87 -11.41 0.26 5.33
C HIS A 87 -10.16 -0.58 5.10
N ILE A 88 -9.13 -0.35 5.92
CA ILE A 88 -7.86 -1.07 5.89
C ILE A 88 -7.74 -1.92 7.15
N ASP A 89 -7.61 -3.22 6.98
CA ASP A 89 -7.28 -4.13 8.07
C ASP A 89 -5.78 -4.39 8.10
N PHE A 90 -5.14 -4.15 9.23
CA PHE A 90 -3.77 -4.56 9.52
C PHE A 90 -3.76 -5.76 10.45
N TYR A 91 -2.86 -6.71 10.20
CA TYR A 91 -2.82 -7.99 10.89
C TYR A 91 -1.57 -8.21 11.74
N GLY A 92 -1.79 -8.70 12.96
CA GLY A 92 -0.74 -9.02 13.92
C GLY A 92 0.10 -7.82 14.34
N GLU A 93 1.11 -8.07 15.19
CA GLU A 93 1.95 -7.01 15.74
C GLU A 93 2.77 -6.27 14.68
N ARG A 94 3.21 -6.98 13.63
CA ARG A 94 4.06 -6.41 12.57
C ARG A 94 3.36 -5.40 11.66
N GLY A 95 2.03 -5.40 11.66
CA GLY A 95 1.19 -4.45 10.92
C GLY A 95 0.62 -3.34 11.81
N ARG A 96 0.86 -3.40 13.12
CA ARG A 96 0.29 -2.45 14.08
C ARG A 96 1.15 -1.18 14.13
N SER A 97 0.51 -0.03 13.99
CA SER A 97 1.12 1.28 14.20
C SER A 97 0.08 2.25 14.76
N GLU A 98 0.46 3.05 15.75
CA GLU A 98 -0.41 4.11 16.27
C GLU A 98 -0.53 5.28 15.28
N ASP A 99 0.56 5.58 14.57
CA ASP A 99 0.64 6.65 13.59
C ASP A 99 1.69 6.30 12.53
N PHE A 100 1.24 5.78 11.38
CA PHE A 100 2.13 5.30 10.32
C PHE A 100 3.04 6.40 9.77
N SER A 101 2.66 7.69 9.91
CA SER A 101 3.50 8.80 9.45
C SER A 101 4.70 9.08 10.36
N LYS A 102 4.74 8.50 11.56
CA LYS A 102 5.83 8.65 12.55
C LYS A 102 6.68 7.39 12.70
N ASP A 103 6.26 6.32 12.06
CA ASP A 103 6.86 4.99 12.18
C ASP A 103 8.12 4.83 11.31
N GLU A 104 8.64 3.61 11.19
CA GLU A 104 9.70 3.27 10.25
C GLU A 104 9.23 3.34 8.79
N ALA A 105 10.17 3.58 7.88
CA ALA A 105 9.87 3.74 6.45
C ALA A 105 9.14 2.53 5.85
N ARG A 106 9.40 1.32 6.38
CA ARG A 106 8.70 0.09 6.00
C ARG A 106 7.21 0.14 6.36
N MET A 107 6.87 0.69 7.52
CA MET A 107 5.49 0.81 7.98
C MET A 107 4.74 1.89 7.20
N ALA A 108 5.39 3.01 6.91
CA ALA A 108 4.85 4.02 5.98
C ALA A 108 4.61 3.44 4.58
N SER A 109 5.53 2.61 4.07
CA SER A 109 5.37 1.87 2.80
C SER A 109 4.15 0.97 2.81
N LEU A 110 4.03 0.12 3.84
CA LEU A 110 2.90 -0.80 4.00
C LEU A 110 1.57 -0.04 4.05
N PHE A 111 1.51 1.06 4.81
CA PHE A 111 0.30 1.87 4.88
C PHE A 111 -0.06 2.47 3.51
N MET A 112 0.91 3.06 2.80
CA MET A 112 0.66 3.67 1.50
C MET A 112 0.34 2.65 0.39
N HIS A 113 0.84 1.41 0.50
CA HIS A 113 0.40 0.28 -0.32
C HIS A 113 -1.10 0.06 -0.16
N GLU A 114 -1.57 -0.12 1.07
CA GLU A 114 -2.99 -0.36 1.33
C GLU A 114 -3.87 0.84 0.99
N VAL A 115 -3.40 2.07 1.24
CA VAL A 115 -4.09 3.30 0.81
C VAL A 115 -4.23 3.34 -0.70
N THR A 116 -3.26 2.82 -1.46
CA THR A 116 -3.39 2.72 -2.92
C THR A 116 -4.57 1.86 -3.29
N HIS A 117 -4.81 0.73 -2.60
CA HIS A 117 -6.04 -0.03 -2.80
C HIS A 117 -7.29 0.78 -2.44
N VAL A 118 -7.28 1.58 -1.37
CA VAL A 118 -8.43 2.48 -1.09
C VAL A 118 -8.64 3.48 -2.22
N TRP A 119 -7.58 4.10 -2.75
CA TRP A 119 -7.66 4.98 -3.93
C TRP A 119 -8.26 4.25 -5.13
N GLN A 120 -7.82 3.02 -5.40
CA GLN A 120 -8.37 2.16 -6.45
C GLN A 120 -9.88 1.94 -6.24
N ASN A 121 -10.32 1.67 -5.01
CA ASN A 121 -11.73 1.45 -4.68
C ASN A 121 -12.59 2.69 -4.89
N GLN A 122 -12.06 3.87 -4.52
CA GLN A 122 -12.78 5.13 -4.63
C GLN A 122 -12.89 5.62 -6.08
N ASN A 123 -11.89 5.31 -6.92
CA ASN A 123 -11.80 5.83 -8.29
C ASN A 123 -12.25 4.83 -9.36
N TRP A 124 -12.24 3.53 -9.07
CA TRP A 124 -12.62 2.52 -10.06
C TRP A 124 -13.99 1.94 -9.78
N ARG A 125 -14.78 1.82 -10.86
CA ARG A 125 -15.95 0.94 -10.86
C ARG A 125 -15.42 -0.48 -10.96
N TRP A 126 -15.40 -1.20 -9.85
CA TRP A 126 -14.99 -2.61 -9.77
C TRP A 126 -15.57 -3.43 -10.94
N SER A 127 -14.72 -3.70 -11.93
CA SER A 127 -15.04 -4.60 -13.03
C SER A 127 -14.16 -5.84 -12.88
N LEU A 128 -14.72 -7.01 -13.20
CA LEU A 128 -14.01 -8.29 -13.12
C LEU A 128 -12.75 -8.35 -14.01
N HIS A 129 -12.59 -7.37 -14.93
CA HIS A 129 -11.43 -7.21 -15.80
C HIS A 129 -10.14 -6.81 -15.08
N HIS A 130 -10.19 -6.48 -13.79
CA HIS A 130 -8.99 -6.17 -12.99
C HIS A 130 -8.54 -7.34 -12.08
N LEU A 131 -9.24 -8.47 -12.12
CA LEU A 131 -8.94 -9.66 -11.32
C LEU A 131 -7.97 -10.65 -12.00
N ASP A 132 -7.56 -10.37 -13.23
CA ASP A 132 -6.77 -11.26 -14.08
C ASP A 132 -5.25 -11.24 -13.80
N LYS A 133 -4.81 -10.49 -12.78
CA LYS A 133 -3.40 -10.43 -12.37
C LYS A 133 -3.25 -10.77 -10.89
N VAL A 134 -3.02 -12.06 -10.63
CA VAL A 134 -2.72 -12.63 -9.30
C VAL A 134 -1.44 -12.01 -8.74
N ARG A 135 -1.52 -11.31 -7.61
CA ARG A 135 -0.44 -10.99 -6.63
C ARG A 135 1.00 -10.93 -7.19
N LEU A 136 1.20 -10.16 -8.25
CA LEU A 136 2.53 -9.80 -8.71
C LEU A 136 2.94 -8.58 -7.90
N TYR A 137 3.70 -8.79 -6.83
CA TYR A 137 4.33 -7.69 -6.09
C TYR A 137 5.53 -7.17 -6.87
N ASP A 138 6.28 -8.09 -7.48
CA ASP A 138 7.42 -7.73 -8.32
C ASP A 138 6.97 -7.00 -9.58
N TYR A 139 7.65 -5.88 -9.86
CA TYR A 139 7.51 -5.13 -11.09
C TYR A 139 8.90 -4.77 -11.62
N THR A 140 9.01 -4.60 -12.94
CA THR A 140 10.22 -4.13 -13.60
C THR A 140 9.89 -2.86 -14.34
N LEU A 141 10.64 -1.80 -14.04
CA LEU A 141 10.50 -0.52 -14.72
C LEU A 141 11.46 -0.45 -15.89
N VAL A 142 10.94 0.06 -17.01
CA VAL A 142 11.71 0.43 -18.19
C VAL A 142 11.42 1.89 -18.50
N GLU A 143 12.30 2.53 -19.26
CA GLU A 143 12.08 3.90 -19.72
C GLU A 143 10.74 4.00 -20.49
N GLY A 144 9.95 5.03 -20.17
CA GLY A 144 8.62 5.24 -20.76
C GLY A 144 7.50 4.38 -20.19
N ALA A 145 7.76 3.56 -19.16
CA ALA A 145 6.70 2.83 -18.45
C ALA A 145 5.61 3.77 -17.93
N ARG A 146 4.35 3.31 -17.94
CA ARG A 146 3.19 4.08 -17.47
C ARG A 146 2.57 3.41 -16.25
N PHE A 147 2.33 4.15 -15.18
CA PHE A 147 1.71 3.64 -13.95
C PHE A 147 0.45 2.81 -14.23
N ASP A 148 -0.42 3.30 -15.12
CA ASP A 148 -1.69 2.63 -15.42
C ASP A 148 -1.57 1.27 -16.13
N SER A 149 -0.40 0.95 -16.69
CA SER A 149 -0.15 -0.32 -17.40
C SER A 149 0.14 -1.51 -16.46
N PHE A 150 0.44 -1.24 -15.19
CA PHE A 150 0.77 -2.25 -14.19
C PHE A 150 -0.47 -2.93 -13.57
N ALA A 151 -0.27 -4.05 -12.89
CA ALA A 151 -1.31 -4.73 -12.10
C ALA A 151 -1.69 -3.92 -10.84
N LEU A 152 -2.79 -4.29 -10.18
CA LEU A 152 -3.28 -3.55 -9.01
C LEU A 152 -2.27 -3.55 -7.85
N GLU A 153 -1.71 -4.72 -7.56
CA GLU A 153 -0.70 -4.90 -6.51
C GLU A 153 0.61 -4.19 -6.87
N GLN A 154 1.06 -4.27 -8.13
CA GLN A 154 2.24 -3.56 -8.59
C GLN A 154 2.09 -2.03 -8.43
N LYS A 155 0.92 -1.48 -8.75
CA LYS A 155 0.63 -0.05 -8.53
C LYS A 155 0.73 0.32 -7.05
N ALA A 156 0.21 -0.53 -6.17
CA ALA A 156 0.29 -0.32 -4.73
C ALA A 156 1.73 -0.42 -4.21
N GLU A 157 2.50 -1.42 -4.68
CA GLU A 157 3.90 -1.59 -4.34
C GLU A 157 4.73 -0.39 -4.79
N MET A 158 4.52 0.10 -6.03
CA MET A 158 5.18 1.29 -6.55
C MET A 158 4.94 2.53 -5.68
N VAL A 159 3.72 2.73 -5.17
CA VAL A 159 3.40 3.87 -4.29
C VAL A 159 4.04 3.69 -2.90
N GLY A 160 4.01 2.48 -2.34
CA GLY A 160 4.71 2.16 -1.10
C GLY A 160 6.22 2.41 -1.21
N ASP A 161 6.82 1.92 -2.29
CA ASP A 161 8.23 2.10 -2.61
C ASP A 161 8.58 3.58 -2.77
N TYR A 162 7.76 4.33 -3.49
CA TYR A 162 7.93 5.78 -3.62
C TYR A 162 7.90 6.47 -2.26
N MET A 163 6.96 6.09 -1.38
CA MET A 163 6.88 6.63 -0.02
C MET A 163 8.17 6.36 0.77
N ARG A 164 8.65 5.11 0.82
CA ARG A 164 9.86 4.76 1.60
C ARG A 164 11.16 5.28 1.00
N ILE A 165 11.23 5.49 -0.32
CA ILE A 165 12.46 5.95 -0.98
C ILE A 165 12.53 7.48 -0.98
N TRP A 166 11.45 8.15 -1.39
CA TRP A 166 11.47 9.55 -1.79
C TRP A 166 10.78 10.53 -0.85
N LEU A 167 9.75 10.09 -0.10
CA LEU A 167 8.96 11.00 0.74
C LEU A 167 9.20 10.87 2.23
N HIS A 168 9.48 9.65 2.72
CA HIS A 168 9.60 9.41 4.15
C HIS A 168 10.82 10.16 4.75
N PRO A 169 10.70 10.82 5.92
CA PRO A 169 11.81 11.57 6.53
C PRO A 169 13.05 10.73 6.85
N LYS A 170 12.85 9.43 7.12
CA LYS A 170 13.92 8.42 7.29
C LYS A 170 14.05 7.50 6.08
N GLY A 171 13.50 7.93 4.94
CA GLY A 171 13.55 7.20 3.68
C GLY A 171 14.97 7.14 3.12
N LYS A 172 15.14 6.34 2.08
CA LYS A 172 16.44 6.09 1.44
C LYS A 172 17.17 7.41 1.12
N ILE A 173 16.50 8.30 0.39
CA ILE A 173 17.11 9.54 -0.09
C ILE A 173 17.30 10.55 1.05
N GLN A 174 16.31 10.72 1.93
CA GLN A 174 16.39 11.65 3.07
C GLN A 174 17.48 11.26 4.07
N SER A 175 17.82 9.97 4.15
CA SER A 175 18.93 9.44 4.95
C SER A 175 20.30 9.57 4.29
N GLY A 176 20.39 10.27 3.15
CA GLY A 176 21.64 10.57 2.46
C GLY A 176 22.17 9.47 1.54
N GLN A 177 21.37 8.45 1.23
CA GLN A 177 21.74 7.43 0.25
C GLN A 177 21.53 7.93 -1.18
N THR A 178 22.30 7.39 -2.12
CA THR A 178 22.17 7.71 -3.54
C THR A 178 21.01 6.94 -4.18
N ALA A 179 20.30 7.60 -5.09
CA ALA A 179 19.30 6.96 -5.93
C ALA A 179 19.99 6.07 -6.98
N SER A 180 19.49 4.86 -7.15
CA SER A 180 19.81 3.99 -8.29
C SER A 180 19.02 4.41 -9.53
N ALA A 181 19.36 3.84 -10.69
CA ALA A 181 18.60 4.05 -11.92
C ALA A 181 17.12 3.60 -11.77
N GLU A 182 16.88 2.50 -11.07
CA GLU A 182 15.52 1.99 -10.81
C GLU A 182 14.73 2.93 -9.90
N ASP A 183 15.35 3.49 -8.86
CA ASP A 183 14.69 4.48 -7.98
C ASP A 183 14.24 5.71 -8.78
N ILE A 184 15.05 6.14 -9.76
CA ILE A 184 14.77 7.28 -10.64
C ILE A 184 13.60 6.95 -11.57
N LEU A 185 13.59 5.76 -12.20
CA LEU A 185 12.47 5.32 -13.01
C LEU A 185 11.18 5.26 -12.18
N LEU A 186 11.24 4.74 -10.96
CA LEU A 186 10.09 4.67 -10.06
C LEU A 186 9.53 6.06 -9.78
N ARG A 187 10.41 7.01 -9.41
CA ARG A 187 10.04 8.40 -9.20
C ARG A 187 9.33 8.97 -10.41
N ASP A 188 9.92 8.82 -11.59
CA ASP A 188 9.41 9.44 -12.81
C ASP A 188 8.04 8.85 -13.20
N VAL A 189 7.84 7.54 -13.03
CA VAL A 189 6.56 6.88 -13.33
C VAL A 189 5.47 7.30 -12.34
N VAL A 190 5.77 7.36 -11.04
CA VAL A 190 4.80 7.76 -10.00
C VAL A 190 4.45 9.24 -10.14
N GLU A 191 5.43 10.12 -10.30
CA GLU A 191 5.21 11.56 -10.44
C GLU A 191 4.50 11.94 -11.73
N ALA A 192 4.71 11.18 -12.82
CA ALA A 192 3.98 11.39 -14.06
C ALA A 192 2.48 11.09 -13.90
N ARG A 193 2.11 10.12 -13.05
CA ARG A 193 0.70 9.82 -12.75
C ARG A 193 0.12 10.71 -11.66
N PHE A 194 0.91 11.04 -10.64
CA PHE A 194 0.49 11.80 -9.47
C PHE A 194 1.35 13.06 -9.31
N PRO A 195 0.98 14.18 -9.96
CA PRO A 195 1.74 15.43 -9.86
C PRO A 195 1.92 15.94 -8.43
N ARG A 196 0.94 15.67 -7.55
CA ARG A 196 1.03 16.00 -6.12
C ARG A 196 2.22 15.33 -5.43
N ALA A 197 2.54 14.09 -5.79
CA ALA A 197 3.71 13.37 -5.28
C ALA A 197 5.03 14.11 -5.58
N LYS A 198 5.13 14.72 -6.77
CA LYS A 198 6.28 15.54 -7.18
C LYS A 198 6.37 16.82 -6.36
N GLU A 199 5.25 17.52 -6.22
CA GLU A 199 5.17 18.74 -5.41
C GLU A 199 5.61 18.48 -3.97
N SER A 200 5.07 17.43 -3.36
CA SER A 200 5.44 17.04 -2.00
C SER A 200 6.92 16.68 -1.86
N ARG A 201 7.49 15.93 -2.80
CA ARG A 201 8.93 15.61 -2.76
C ARG A 201 9.79 16.87 -2.88
N LEU A 202 9.45 17.78 -3.80
CA LEU A 202 10.20 19.02 -4.01
C LEU A 202 10.10 19.98 -2.81
N ALA A 203 9.06 19.86 -2.00
CA ALA A 203 8.87 20.63 -0.78
C ALA A 203 9.64 20.07 0.44
N LEU A 204 10.25 18.88 0.33
CA LEU A 204 11.00 18.30 1.43
C LEU A 204 12.28 19.09 1.74
N PRO A 205 12.71 19.13 3.01
CA PRO A 205 14.01 19.67 3.35
C PRO A 205 15.13 18.89 2.66
N ALA A 206 16.27 19.55 2.48
CA ALA A 206 17.46 18.91 1.92
C ALA A 206 17.80 17.63 2.71
N PRO A 207 18.24 16.54 2.03
CA PRO A 207 18.62 15.30 2.70
C PRO A 207 19.62 15.54 3.83
N THR A 208 19.45 14.79 4.92
CA THR A 208 20.42 14.84 6.00
C THR A 208 21.77 14.38 5.47
N LYS A 209 22.84 15.13 5.78
CA LYS A 209 24.19 14.68 5.43
C LYS A 209 24.45 13.36 6.16
N PRO A 210 25.08 12.36 5.51
CA PRO A 210 25.41 11.12 6.18
C PRO A 210 26.25 11.44 7.42
N THR A 211 25.80 10.99 8.60
CA THR A 211 26.62 11.02 9.80
C THR A 211 27.91 10.24 9.50
N PRO A 212 29.11 10.84 9.64
CA PRO A 212 30.34 10.10 9.42
C PRO A 212 30.32 8.86 10.31
N ALA A 213 30.59 7.69 9.70
CA ALA A 213 30.65 6.44 10.44
C ALA A 213 31.60 6.63 11.63
N LYS A 214 31.12 6.33 12.84
CA LYS A 214 31.96 6.32 14.04
C LYS A 214 33.18 5.43 13.71
N PRO A 215 34.42 5.92 13.89
CA PRO A 215 35.60 5.12 13.64
C PRO A 215 35.44 3.77 14.34
N ALA A 216 35.67 2.68 13.60
CA ALA A 216 35.67 1.35 14.20
C ALA A 216 36.62 1.38 15.42
N PRO A 217 36.24 0.81 16.57
CA PRO A 217 37.13 0.74 17.71
C PRO A 217 38.43 0.08 17.25
N VAL A 218 39.54 0.81 17.42
CA VAL A 218 40.87 0.30 17.12
C VAL A 218 41.07 -0.94 17.99
N LYS A 219 41.06 -2.13 17.37
CA LYS A 219 41.42 -3.35 18.08
C LYS A 219 42.88 -3.19 18.54
N PRO A 220 43.19 -3.35 19.83
CA PRO A 220 44.57 -3.32 20.29
C PRO A 220 45.37 -4.39 19.56
N LYS A 221 46.47 -3.96 18.94
CA LYS A 221 47.43 -4.85 18.28
C LYS A 221 48.03 -5.74 19.36
N MET A 222 47.72 -7.04 19.34
CA MET A 222 48.39 -7.99 20.22
C MET A 222 49.91 -7.94 19.95
N PRO A 223 50.76 -7.93 20.99
CA PRO A 223 52.19 -8.15 20.81
C PRO A 223 52.40 -9.57 20.32
N ASN A 224 53.19 -9.74 19.26
CA ASN A 224 53.66 -11.05 18.84
C ASN A 224 54.55 -11.62 19.95
N SER A 225 54.19 -12.78 20.50
CA SER A 225 55.08 -13.71 21.19
C SER A 225 54.53 -15.12 21.02
#